data_AF-A0A9D8XY89-F1
#
_entry.id   AF-A0A9D8XY89-F1
#
_cell.length_a   1.000
_cell.length_b   1.000
_cell.length_c   1.000
_cell.angle_alpha   90.00
_cell.angle_beta   90.00
_cell.angle_gamma   90.00
#
_symmetry.space_group_name_H-M   'P 1'
#
loop_
_entity.id
_entity.type
_entity.pdbx_description
1 polymer ?
#
loop_
_entity_poly.entity_id
_entity_poly.type
_entity_poly.pdbx_seq_one_letter_code
_entity_poly.pdbx_strand_id
1 'polypeptide(L)'
;DGRVTVSVVPREGEEAPDDLTFSQKYACEEHNISFGELEPRMFSFNNPYGACPNCSGIGDLQTISADKLIPDKTLSLRDGAIVCNGFKSLEEESWTGPLLQAVGREYGFSLDTPVKDYTDEQYRVLMYGSGEKKYDVVRYFGKAAKRQLAAYAGLIPTIERRMAMMGGDYYQEFVEEIPCPVCHGARLSPEMLAVTVGGLNIDEITRRSVSGLLDFVNRLELSETEEKIAHEILKEIRARLGFLYSVGLDYLTLARKAGTLSGGEAQRIRLATQIGSALVGVLYILDEPSIGLHQRDNGKLIATLKKLRDVGNSVIVVEHDEETMEAADYIVDIGPGAGIHGGEVVAAGTPAEIAACTKSITGDYLSGRKQIPVPAERRPGNGAFLTIRGARENNLKSLDVSIPLGTFTAVTGVSGSGKSTLVNMILYRTLARALNRANAYPGKCDGVDGIENLDKVIDIDQSPIGRTPRSNPATYTGLFGDIRTLFTKTPDAKSRGYGPGRFSFNVRGGRCEACEVDGVKKIEMHFLPDVYVKCDVCHGMRYNRDTLEVRY
;
A
#
# COMPACT_ATOMS: atom_id res chain seq x y z
N ASP A 1 49.86 13.15 15.47
CA ASP A 1 48.43 12.76 15.39
C ASP A 1 47.78 13.06 14.03
N GLY A 2 48.54 13.56 13.05
CA GLY A 2 48.01 13.86 11.71
C GLY A 2 47.29 15.20 11.63
N ARG A 3 47.61 16.14 12.54
CA ARG A 3 46.98 17.46 12.63
C ARG A 3 48.00 18.58 12.50
N VAL A 4 47.60 19.70 11.92
CA VAL A 4 48.41 20.92 11.86
C VAL A 4 47.51 22.16 11.92
N THR A 5 47.85 23.12 12.77
CA THR A 5 47.24 24.46 12.78
C THR A 5 48.22 25.42 12.16
N VAL A 6 47.75 26.18 11.16
CA VAL A 6 48.51 27.17 10.43
C VAL A 6 47.94 28.54 10.79
N SER A 7 48.64 29.22 11.69
CA SER A 7 48.36 30.61 12.04
C SER A 7 48.97 31.54 11.00
N VAL A 8 48.13 32.31 10.31
CA VAL A 8 48.59 33.28 9.30
C VAL A 8 48.87 34.60 10.01
N VAL A 9 50.13 35.04 10.00
CA VAL A 9 50.50 36.33 10.59
C VAL A 9 50.23 37.44 9.56
N PRO A 10 49.31 38.39 9.84
CA PRO A 10 49.01 39.49 8.92
C PRO A 10 50.19 40.46 8.80
N ARG A 11 50.24 41.22 7.70
CA ARG A 11 51.15 42.36 7.57
C ARG A 11 50.62 43.56 8.35
N GLU A 12 51.49 44.49 8.73
CA GLU A 12 51.11 45.71 9.46
C GLU A 12 49.97 46.46 8.75
N GLY A 13 48.83 46.60 9.41
CA GLY A 13 47.64 47.30 8.89
C GLY A 13 46.52 46.39 8.36
N GLU A 14 46.72 45.07 8.31
CA GLU A 14 45.69 44.10 7.90
C GLU A 14 45.09 43.35 9.11
N GLU A 15 43.81 43.00 9.04
CA GLU A 15 43.16 42.15 10.05
C GLU A 15 43.77 40.74 10.02
N ALA A 16 43.99 40.16 11.20
CA ALA A 16 44.53 38.81 11.32
C ALA A 16 43.51 37.79 10.80
N PRO A 17 43.86 36.93 9.82
CA PRO A 17 43.00 35.83 9.42
C PRO A 17 42.84 34.83 10.57
N ASP A 18 41.71 34.12 10.59
CA ASP A 18 41.52 33.00 11.52
C ASP A 18 42.55 31.89 11.28
N ASP A 19 42.92 31.18 12.35
CA ASP A 19 43.80 30.02 12.30
C ASP A 19 43.21 28.91 11.40
N LEU A 20 43.99 28.41 10.44
CA LEU A 20 43.58 27.30 9.59
C LEU A 20 43.99 25.96 10.22
N THR A 21 43.02 25.12 10.56
CA THR A 21 43.29 23.79 11.14
C THR A 21 43.09 22.69 10.10
N PHE A 22 44.05 21.77 9.99
CA PHE A 22 44.04 20.65 9.05
C PHE A 22 44.15 19.31 9.79
N SER A 23 43.45 18.30 9.30
CA SER A 23 43.58 16.91 9.75
C SER A 23 43.71 15.97 8.56
N GLN A 24 44.56 14.94 8.68
CA GLN A 24 44.67 13.85 7.70
C GLN A 24 43.50 12.85 7.75
N LYS A 25 42.63 12.96 8.76
CA LYS A 25 41.44 12.12 8.91
C LYS A 25 40.20 12.99 8.73
N TYR A 26 39.12 12.41 8.23
CA TYR A 26 37.81 13.04 8.32
C TYR A 26 37.37 13.06 9.79
N ALA A 27 37.72 14.14 10.49
CA ALA A 27 37.43 14.33 11.90
C ALA A 27 37.07 15.79 12.18
N CYS A 28 36.01 16.01 12.93
CA CYS A 28 35.61 17.31 13.46
C CYS A 28 35.90 17.33 14.96
N GLU A 29 36.76 18.25 15.40
CA GLU A 29 37.16 18.36 16.81
C GLU A 29 36.07 18.99 17.68
N GLU A 30 35.39 20.02 17.17
CA GLU A 30 34.31 20.70 17.89
C GLU A 30 33.17 19.75 18.28
N HIS A 31 32.88 18.79 17.40
CA HIS A 31 31.77 17.85 17.57
C HIS A 31 32.24 16.44 18.01
N ASN A 32 33.57 16.23 18.11
CA ASN A 32 34.19 14.94 18.46
C ASN A 32 33.72 13.76 17.57
N ILE A 33 33.60 14.00 16.26
CA ILE A 33 33.17 13.00 15.26
C ILE A 33 34.37 12.65 14.39
N SER A 34 34.60 11.36 14.10
CA SER A 34 35.57 10.93 13.10
C SER A 34 35.01 9.75 12.30
N PHE A 35 35.18 9.79 10.99
CA PHE A 35 34.86 8.69 10.09
C PHE A 35 36.07 8.34 9.20
N GLY A 36 36.06 7.11 8.69
CA GLY A 36 37.05 6.65 7.71
C GLY A 36 36.80 7.24 6.32
N GLU A 37 37.37 6.64 5.28
CA GLU A 37 37.01 6.99 3.91
C GLU A 37 35.51 6.72 3.65
N LEU A 38 34.88 7.62 2.89
CA LEU A 38 33.47 7.48 2.53
C LEU A 38 33.32 6.40 1.46
N GLU A 39 32.51 5.39 1.77
CA GLU A 39 32.23 4.28 0.86
C GLU A 39 30.73 4.16 0.53
N PRO A 40 30.34 3.68 -0.67
CA PRO A 40 28.94 3.54 -1.06
C PRO A 40 28.07 2.74 -0.08
N ARG A 41 28.63 1.72 0.58
CA ARG A 41 27.90 0.90 1.57
C ARG A 41 27.43 1.69 2.79
N MET A 42 28.10 2.80 3.11
CA MET A 42 27.73 3.69 4.22
C MET A 42 26.47 4.50 3.90
N PHE A 43 26.10 4.63 2.62
CA PHE A 43 24.85 5.26 2.20
C PHE A 43 23.70 4.28 1.97
N SER A 44 23.88 3.01 2.37
CA SER A 44 22.86 1.97 2.24
C SER A 44 22.14 1.74 3.57
N PHE A 45 20.84 2.00 3.61
CA PHE A 45 20.00 1.68 4.77
C PHE A 45 19.82 0.16 4.98
N ASN A 46 20.21 -0.67 4.01
CA ASN A 46 20.22 -2.13 4.15
C ASN A 46 21.54 -2.65 4.75
N ASN A 47 22.50 -1.76 5.01
CA ASN A 47 23.79 -2.09 5.57
C ASN A 47 23.93 -1.48 6.98
N PRO A 48 24.33 -2.26 8.00
CA PRO A 48 24.53 -1.75 9.36
C PRO A 48 25.49 -0.55 9.47
N TYR A 49 26.45 -0.40 8.55
CA TYR A 49 27.38 0.74 8.55
C TYR A 49 26.70 2.09 8.26
N GLY A 50 25.59 2.09 7.52
CA GLY A 50 24.86 3.31 7.13
C GLY A 50 23.48 3.45 7.74
N ALA A 51 22.88 2.34 8.18
CA ALA A 51 21.53 2.31 8.70
C ALA A 51 21.38 3.11 10.01
N CYS A 52 20.23 3.77 10.17
CA CYS A 52 19.87 4.41 11.42
C CYS A 52 19.85 3.36 12.56
N PRO A 53 20.59 3.55 13.66
CA PRO A 53 20.69 2.55 14.73
C PRO A 53 19.37 2.33 15.47
N ASN A 54 18.49 3.33 15.49
CA ASN A 54 17.22 3.25 16.22
C ASN A 54 16.14 2.45 15.47
N CYS A 55 16.11 2.52 14.15
CA CYS A 55 15.12 1.80 13.33
C CYS A 55 15.75 0.71 12.44
N SER A 56 17.06 0.48 12.54
CA SER A 56 17.80 -0.49 11.72
C SER A 56 17.55 -0.31 10.21
N GLY A 57 17.46 0.94 9.74
CA GLY A 57 17.25 1.23 8.32
C GLY A 57 15.81 1.10 7.81
N ILE A 58 14.84 0.77 8.67
CA ILE A 58 13.42 0.70 8.28
C ILE A 58 12.86 2.10 7.99
N GLY A 59 13.26 3.09 8.80
CA GLY A 59 12.82 4.49 8.72
C GLY A 59 11.58 4.78 9.54
N ASP A 60 10.76 3.78 9.80
CA ASP A 60 9.54 3.89 10.60
C ASP A 60 9.61 2.94 11.79
N LEU A 61 8.90 3.29 12.86
CA LEU A 61 8.66 2.44 14.01
C LEU A 61 7.20 2.05 14.05
N GLN A 62 6.93 0.81 14.45
CA GLN A 62 5.59 0.35 14.73
C GLN A 62 5.21 0.72 16.16
N THR A 63 4.10 1.43 16.31
CA THR A 63 3.54 1.77 17.63
C THR A 63 2.03 1.57 17.62
N ILE A 64 1.42 1.53 18.80
CA ILE A 64 -0.04 1.46 18.92
C ILE A 64 -0.64 2.84 18.70
N SER A 65 -1.50 2.93 17.70
CA SER A 65 -2.18 4.18 17.38
C SER A 65 -3.32 4.45 18.35
N ALA A 66 -3.21 5.58 19.06
CA ALA A 66 -4.26 6.09 19.93
C ALA A 66 -5.58 6.32 19.17
N ASP A 67 -5.50 6.83 17.94
CA ASP A 67 -6.67 7.11 17.10
C ASP A 67 -7.30 5.81 16.57
N LYS A 68 -6.52 4.74 16.40
CA LYS A 68 -7.08 3.42 16.07
C LYS A 68 -7.74 2.74 17.25
N LEU A 69 -7.22 2.94 18.46
CA LEU A 69 -7.81 2.41 19.69
C LEU A 69 -9.11 3.12 20.07
N ILE A 70 -9.16 4.45 19.89
CA ILE A 70 -10.31 5.30 20.18
C ILE A 70 -10.68 6.06 18.90
N PRO A 71 -11.33 5.39 17.93
CA PRO A 71 -11.66 6.00 16.66
C PRO A 71 -12.69 7.11 16.81
N ASP A 72 -13.67 6.95 17.71
CA ASP A 72 -14.73 7.92 17.99
C ASP A 72 -14.56 8.52 19.38
N LYS A 73 -13.97 9.72 19.43
CA LYS A 73 -13.78 10.46 20.68
C LYS A 73 -15.08 11.10 21.18
N THR A 74 -16.16 11.10 20.40
CA THR A 74 -17.46 11.62 20.85
C THR A 74 -18.21 10.67 21.78
N LEU A 75 -17.79 9.39 21.83
CA LEU A 75 -18.32 8.39 22.74
C LEU A 75 -17.61 8.43 24.09
N SER A 76 -18.33 8.01 25.14
CA SER A 76 -17.73 7.72 26.44
C SER A 76 -17.02 6.36 26.44
N LEU A 77 -16.21 6.09 27.46
CA LEU A 77 -15.54 4.80 27.59
C LEU A 77 -16.56 3.65 27.77
N ARG A 78 -17.69 3.89 28.45
CA ARG A 78 -18.77 2.89 28.59
C ARG A 78 -19.56 2.67 27.30
N ASP A 79 -19.72 3.72 26.49
CA ASP A 79 -20.41 3.64 25.20
C ASP A 79 -19.56 2.97 24.10
N GLY A 80 -18.39 2.43 24.46
CA GLY A 80 -17.56 1.66 23.56
C GLY A 80 -16.55 2.50 22.78
N ALA A 81 -16.09 3.63 23.32
CA ALA A 81 -15.04 4.43 22.70
C ALA A 81 -13.76 3.60 22.42
N ILE A 82 -13.42 2.60 23.26
CA ILE A 82 -12.27 1.72 23.04
C ILE A 82 -12.69 0.48 22.25
N VAL A 83 -12.13 0.29 21.06
CA VAL A 83 -12.48 -0.82 20.14
C VAL A 83 -11.60 -2.07 20.27
N CYS A 84 -10.60 -2.04 21.15
CA CYS A 84 -9.66 -3.16 21.36
C CYS A 84 -10.22 -4.21 22.34
N ASN A 85 -10.16 -5.49 21.95
CA ASN A 85 -10.65 -6.60 22.79
C ASN A 85 -9.89 -6.67 24.13
N GLY A 86 -10.65 -6.95 25.20
CA GLY A 86 -10.17 -6.88 26.58
C GLY A 86 -10.26 -5.49 27.22
N PHE A 87 -10.67 -4.47 26.45
CA PHE A 87 -10.93 -3.11 26.93
C PHE A 87 -12.31 -2.56 26.55
N LYS A 88 -13.08 -3.31 25.73
CA LYS A 88 -14.45 -2.94 25.30
C LYS A 88 -15.47 -2.90 26.45
N SER A 89 -15.36 -3.84 27.38
CA SER A 89 -16.31 -3.98 28.49
C SER A 89 -15.73 -3.35 29.75
N LEU A 90 -16.38 -2.30 30.26
CA LEU A 90 -15.96 -1.56 31.46
C LEU A 90 -17.00 -1.60 32.59
N GLU A 91 -17.79 -2.67 32.62
CA GLU A 91 -18.74 -2.97 33.69
C GLU A 91 -18.03 -3.25 35.03
N GLU A 92 -18.76 -3.21 36.14
CA GLU A 92 -18.19 -3.45 37.49
C GLU A 92 -17.58 -4.85 37.65
N GLU A 93 -18.11 -5.84 36.93
CA GLU A 93 -17.58 -7.21 36.95
C GLU A 93 -16.41 -7.42 35.99
N SER A 94 -16.16 -6.45 35.11
CA SER A 94 -15.09 -6.55 34.10
C SER A 94 -13.71 -6.45 34.73
N TRP A 95 -12.71 -7.02 34.04
CA TRP A 95 -11.32 -6.99 34.51
C TRP A 95 -10.72 -5.57 34.57
N THR A 96 -11.17 -4.67 33.70
CA THR A 96 -10.56 -3.35 33.49
C THR A 96 -11.43 -2.21 34.04
N GLY A 97 -12.76 -2.37 34.09
CA GLY A 97 -13.71 -1.34 34.53
C GLY A 97 -13.43 -0.75 35.92
N PRO A 98 -13.37 -1.58 37.00
CA PRO A 98 -13.11 -1.09 38.35
C PRO A 98 -11.76 -0.36 38.48
N LEU A 99 -10.75 -0.81 37.73
CA LEU A 99 -9.43 -0.18 37.73
C LEU A 99 -9.47 1.21 37.08
N LEU A 100 -10.06 1.32 35.89
CA LEU A 100 -10.20 2.61 35.21
C LEU A 100 -11.10 3.57 36.00
N GLN A 101 -12.14 3.07 36.68
CA GLN A 101 -12.97 3.91 37.54
C GLN A 101 -12.20 4.44 38.76
N ALA A 102 -11.35 3.62 39.37
CA ALA A 102 -10.49 4.06 40.48
C ALA A 102 -9.45 5.10 40.02
N VAL A 103 -8.84 4.90 38.85
CA VAL A 103 -7.93 5.87 38.23
C VAL A 103 -8.68 7.16 37.89
N GLY A 104 -9.88 7.06 37.32
CA GLY A 104 -10.71 8.21 36.96
C GLY A 104 -11.09 9.09 38.15
N ARG A 105 -11.41 8.49 39.31
CA ARG A 105 -11.68 9.24 40.55
C ARG A 105 -10.49 10.08 41.01
N GLU A 106 -9.28 9.58 40.81
CA GLU A 106 -8.05 10.26 41.21
C GLU A 106 -7.69 11.42 40.25
N TYR A 107 -7.78 11.17 38.94
CA TYR A 107 -7.38 12.13 37.90
C TYR A 107 -8.55 12.97 37.35
N GLY A 108 -9.74 12.82 37.93
CA GLY A 108 -10.91 13.64 37.63
C GLY A 108 -11.62 13.35 36.31
N PHE A 109 -11.51 12.15 35.74
CA PHE A 109 -12.29 11.74 34.56
C PHE A 109 -13.31 10.65 34.89
N SER A 110 -14.48 10.71 34.24
CA SER A 110 -15.54 9.69 34.37
C SER A 110 -15.56 8.78 33.15
N LEU A 111 -15.93 7.51 33.34
CA LEU A 111 -16.11 6.56 32.23
C LEU A 111 -17.30 6.90 31.34
N ASP A 112 -18.19 7.77 31.82
CA ASP A 112 -19.42 8.23 31.15
C ASP A 112 -19.22 9.58 30.42
N THR A 113 -18.08 10.23 30.59
CA THR A 113 -17.74 11.47 29.88
C THR A 113 -17.19 11.11 28.49
N PRO A 114 -17.64 11.79 27.41
CA PRO A 114 -17.04 11.64 26.09
C PRO A 114 -15.53 11.90 26.11
N VAL A 115 -14.76 11.07 25.40
CA VAL A 115 -13.28 11.16 25.42
C VAL A 115 -12.77 12.51 24.88
N LYS A 116 -13.49 13.15 23.96
CA LYS A 116 -13.18 14.48 23.41
C LYS A 116 -13.19 15.59 24.46
N ASP A 117 -13.89 15.38 25.58
CA ASP A 117 -14.05 16.36 26.66
C ASP A 117 -13.02 16.13 27.78
N TYR A 118 -12.12 15.14 27.63
CA TYR A 118 -11.02 14.91 28.56
C TYR A 118 -9.95 15.98 28.41
N THR A 119 -9.30 16.34 29.51
CA THR A 119 -8.07 17.14 29.45
C THR A 119 -6.90 16.31 28.90
N ASP A 120 -5.87 16.98 28.40
CA ASP A 120 -4.66 16.30 27.90
C ASP A 120 -4.02 15.38 28.94
N GLU A 121 -4.06 15.78 30.22
CA GLU A 121 -3.56 14.97 31.32
C GLU A 121 -4.41 13.71 31.53
N GLN A 122 -5.73 13.84 31.52
CA GLN A 122 -6.66 12.71 31.67
C GLN A 122 -6.49 11.71 30.52
N TYR A 123 -6.39 12.21 29.29
CA TYR A 123 -6.15 11.39 28.12
C TYR A 123 -4.78 10.70 28.16
N ARG A 124 -3.73 11.41 28.59
CA ARG A 124 -2.39 10.84 28.77
C ARG A 124 -2.39 9.72 29.80
N VAL A 125 -3.07 9.89 30.94
CA VAL A 125 -3.19 8.86 31.98
C VAL A 125 -3.96 7.66 31.44
N LEU A 126 -5.05 7.85 30.69
CA LEU A 126 -5.76 6.76 30.03
C LEU A 126 -4.84 5.95 29.09
N MET A 127 -4.04 6.64 28.27
CA MET A 127 -3.21 5.99 27.25
C MET A 127 -1.93 5.36 27.80
N TYR A 128 -1.22 6.04 28.71
CA TYR A 128 0.13 5.69 29.16
C TYR A 128 0.22 5.35 30.66
N GLY A 129 -0.90 5.41 31.38
CA GLY A 129 -1.00 4.95 32.76
C GLY A 129 -0.71 6.03 33.80
N SER A 130 -0.79 5.61 35.06
CA SER A 130 -0.66 6.46 36.25
C SER A 130 0.67 6.24 37.00
N GLY A 131 1.70 5.75 36.30
CA GLY A 131 2.98 5.39 36.90
C GLY A 131 2.90 4.17 37.83
N GLU A 132 3.67 4.18 38.93
CA GLU A 132 3.78 3.06 39.87
C GLU A 132 2.65 3.00 40.92
N LYS A 133 1.75 4.00 40.92
CA LYS A 133 0.66 4.10 41.90
C LYS A 133 -0.28 2.91 41.76
N LYS A 134 -0.64 2.32 42.90
CA LYS A 134 -1.56 1.18 42.98
C LYS A 134 -2.92 1.61 43.50
N TYR A 135 -3.95 1.08 42.87
CA TYR A 135 -5.35 1.32 43.19
C TYR A 135 -5.95 0.08 43.82
N ASP A 136 -6.77 0.31 44.83
CA ASP A 136 -7.53 -0.74 45.48
C ASP A 136 -8.76 -1.09 44.63
N VAL A 137 -8.76 -2.30 44.09
CA VAL A 137 -9.82 -2.77 43.19
C VAL A 137 -10.36 -4.12 43.65
N VAL A 138 -11.67 -4.28 43.50
CA VAL A 138 -12.34 -5.57 43.70
C VAL A 138 -12.44 -6.27 42.35
N ARG A 139 -12.06 -7.54 42.30
CA ARG A 139 -12.17 -8.38 41.10
C ARG A 139 -12.97 -9.63 41.38
N TYR A 140 -13.75 -10.05 40.40
CA TYR A 140 -14.62 -11.21 40.50
C TYR A 140 -13.97 -12.41 39.80
N PHE A 141 -13.84 -13.53 40.53
CA PHE A 141 -13.38 -14.82 40.01
C PHE A 141 -14.52 -15.82 40.19
N GLY A 142 -15.38 -15.95 39.18
CA GLY A 142 -16.66 -16.63 39.32
C GLY A 142 -17.57 -15.86 40.29
N LYS A 143 -18.06 -16.51 41.36
CA LYS A 143 -18.91 -15.86 42.39
C LYS A 143 -18.12 -15.19 43.52
N ALA A 144 -16.78 -15.33 43.55
CA ALA A 144 -15.96 -14.82 44.64
C ALA A 144 -15.35 -13.46 44.30
N ALA A 145 -15.59 -12.46 45.16
CA ALA A 145 -14.97 -11.15 45.08
C ALA A 145 -13.64 -11.14 45.85
N LYS A 146 -12.55 -10.70 45.21
CA LYS A 146 -11.24 -10.56 45.84
C LYS A 146 -10.72 -9.13 45.68
N ARG A 147 -10.31 -8.55 46.80
CA ARG A 147 -9.70 -7.22 46.85
C ARG A 147 -8.21 -7.32 46.55
N GLN A 148 -7.70 -6.48 45.67
CA GLN A 148 -6.28 -6.45 45.32
C GLN A 148 -5.81 -5.07 44.91
N LEU A 149 -4.52 -4.79 45.14
CA LEU A 149 -3.85 -3.60 44.66
C LEU A 149 -3.37 -3.81 43.23
N ALA A 150 -3.80 -2.97 42.30
CA ALA A 150 -3.40 -3.02 40.90
C ALA A 150 -2.90 -1.66 40.41
N ALA A 151 -1.79 -1.64 39.68
CA ALA A 151 -1.32 -0.45 38.98
C ALA A 151 -1.94 -0.39 37.58
N TYR A 152 -2.20 0.83 37.09
CA TYR A 152 -2.67 1.04 35.73
C TYR A 152 -1.51 1.48 34.84
N ALA A 153 -1.06 0.57 33.98
CA ALA A 153 0.07 0.79 33.07
C ALA A 153 -0.30 1.58 31.79
N GLY A 154 -1.58 1.91 31.57
CA GLY A 154 -2.06 2.54 30.34
C GLY A 154 -2.51 1.53 29.28
N LEU A 155 -3.33 1.97 28.33
CA LEU A 155 -3.79 1.15 27.20
C LEU A 155 -2.62 0.72 26.31
N ILE A 156 -1.81 1.67 25.87
CA ILE A 156 -0.71 1.43 24.91
C ILE A 156 0.32 0.46 25.50
N PRO A 157 0.93 0.72 26.67
CA PRO A 157 1.95 -0.17 27.22
C PRO A 157 1.41 -1.57 27.57
N THR A 158 0.12 -1.66 27.92
CA THR A 158 -0.52 -2.96 28.18
C THR A 158 -0.68 -3.76 26.89
N ILE A 159 -1.07 -3.11 25.79
CA ILE A 159 -1.23 -3.77 24.49
C ILE A 159 0.14 -4.18 23.93
N GLU A 160 1.14 -3.30 23.96
CA GLU A 160 2.50 -3.60 23.52
C GLU A 160 3.07 -4.82 24.26
N ARG A 161 2.87 -4.89 25.59
CA ARG A 161 3.27 -6.05 26.38
C ARG A 161 2.54 -7.33 25.97
N ARG A 162 1.24 -7.26 25.69
CA ARG A 162 0.45 -8.42 25.22
C ARG A 162 0.93 -8.90 23.86
N MET A 163 1.26 -7.99 22.94
CA MET A 163 1.82 -8.31 21.63
C MET A 163 3.14 -9.07 21.75
N ALA A 164 4.02 -8.61 22.63
CA ALA A 164 5.31 -9.26 22.88
C ALA A 164 5.17 -10.67 23.49
N MET A 165 4.11 -10.93 24.27
CA MET A 165 3.92 -12.20 24.98
C MET A 165 3.05 -13.23 24.24
N MET A 166 1.97 -12.81 23.57
CA MET A 166 0.94 -13.72 23.04
C MET A 166 0.90 -13.77 21.51
N GLY A 167 1.77 -13.05 20.82
CA GLY A 167 1.71 -12.87 19.37
C GLY A 167 0.84 -11.67 18.98
N GLY A 168 1.19 -11.04 17.86
CA GLY A 168 0.69 -9.72 17.48
C GLY A 168 -0.54 -9.71 16.57
N ASP A 169 -0.95 -10.83 15.99
CA ASP A 169 -1.85 -10.85 14.83
C ASP A 169 -3.16 -10.07 15.03
N TYR A 170 -3.81 -10.23 16.19
CA TYR A 170 -5.01 -9.45 16.52
C TYR A 170 -4.69 -7.96 16.66
N TYR A 171 -3.60 -7.62 17.34
CA TYR A 171 -3.25 -6.24 17.65
C TYR A 171 -2.67 -5.46 16.47
N GLN A 172 -2.25 -6.15 15.39
CA GLN A 172 -1.77 -5.51 14.16
C GLN A 172 -2.78 -4.52 13.57
N GLU A 173 -4.08 -4.72 13.79
CA GLU A 173 -5.11 -3.78 13.32
C GLU A 173 -5.03 -2.38 13.98
N PHE A 174 -4.41 -2.30 15.17
CA PHE A 174 -4.22 -1.06 15.94
C PHE A 174 -2.81 -0.47 15.82
N VAL A 175 -1.90 -1.16 15.13
CA VAL A 175 -0.53 -0.68 14.90
C VAL A 175 -0.55 0.39 13.82
N GLU A 176 0.19 1.47 14.03
CA GLU A 176 0.56 2.43 12.99
C GLU A 176 2.07 2.50 12.82
N GLU A 177 2.47 2.97 11.64
CA GLU A 177 3.85 3.29 11.34
C GLU A 177 4.06 4.79 11.57
N ILE A 178 4.95 5.12 12.50
CA ILE A 178 5.39 6.50 12.72
C ILE A 178 6.81 6.68 12.19
N PRO A 179 7.16 7.85 11.62
CA PRO A 179 8.53 8.14 11.27
C PRO A 179 9.44 7.99 12.48
N CYS A 180 10.60 7.37 12.28
CA CYS A 180 11.58 7.19 13.35
C CYS A 180 11.98 8.56 13.94
N PRO A 181 11.99 8.73 15.27
CA PRO A 181 12.30 10.02 15.89
C PRO A 181 13.76 10.46 15.73
N VAL A 182 14.66 9.55 15.35
CA VAL A 182 16.10 9.83 15.18
C VAL A 182 16.42 10.22 13.74
N CYS A 183 16.03 9.40 12.77
CA CYS A 183 16.31 9.69 11.36
C CYS A 183 15.15 10.38 10.63
N HIS A 184 14.01 10.61 11.30
CA HIS A 184 12.81 11.23 10.72
C HIS A 184 12.33 10.57 9.41
N GLY A 185 12.47 9.25 9.31
CA GLY A 185 12.13 8.49 8.10
C GLY A 185 13.24 8.39 7.04
N ALA A 186 14.41 9.01 7.26
CA ALA A 186 15.52 8.99 6.30
C ALA A 186 16.30 7.68 6.23
N ARG A 187 16.07 6.76 7.19
CA ARG A 187 16.65 5.41 7.28
C ARG A 187 18.16 5.35 7.52
N LEU A 188 18.87 6.45 7.39
CA LEU A 188 20.33 6.51 7.56
C LEU A 188 20.73 7.10 8.91
N SER A 189 21.97 6.84 9.29
CA SER A 189 22.56 7.43 10.48
C SER A 189 22.76 8.95 10.31
N PRO A 190 22.73 9.74 11.41
CA PRO A 190 22.92 11.19 11.33
C PRO A 190 24.23 11.60 10.64
N GLU A 191 25.29 10.81 10.82
CA GLU A 191 26.60 11.06 10.23
C GLU A 191 26.56 10.95 8.71
N MET A 192 25.79 10.00 8.16
CA MET A 192 25.67 9.82 6.71
C MET A 192 24.75 10.86 6.08
N LEU A 193 23.80 11.39 6.85
CA LEU A 193 22.95 12.51 6.44
C LEU A 193 23.68 13.85 6.48
N ALA A 194 24.84 13.94 7.13
CA ALA A 194 25.68 15.13 7.12
C ALA A 194 26.46 15.30 5.80
N VAL A 195 26.62 14.24 5.00
CA VAL A 195 27.28 14.31 3.70
C VAL A 195 26.30 14.86 2.67
N THR A 196 26.73 15.90 1.94
CA THR A 196 25.88 16.59 0.96
C THR A 196 26.52 16.66 -0.42
N VAL A 197 25.67 16.74 -1.44
CA VAL A 197 26.02 17.03 -2.84
C VAL A 197 25.13 18.17 -3.29
N GLY A 198 25.70 19.26 -3.80
CA GLY A 198 24.93 20.46 -4.16
C GLY A 198 24.13 21.05 -2.98
N GLY A 199 24.66 20.92 -1.76
CA GLY A 199 24.04 21.38 -0.52
C GLY A 199 22.91 20.52 0.02
N LEU A 200 22.62 19.36 -0.58
CA LEU A 200 21.56 18.44 -0.14
C LEU A 200 22.12 17.08 0.23
N ASN A 201 21.58 16.47 1.29
CA ASN A 201 21.92 15.10 1.64
C ASN A 201 21.14 14.07 0.79
N ILE A 202 21.52 12.80 0.91
CA ILE A 202 20.94 11.71 0.10
C ILE A 202 19.43 11.50 0.34
N ASP A 203 18.92 11.71 1.55
CA ASP A 203 17.48 11.60 1.84
C ASP A 203 16.71 12.78 1.20
N GLU A 204 17.22 14.00 1.32
CA GLU A 204 16.63 15.19 0.69
C GLU A 204 16.58 15.05 -0.83
N ILE A 205 17.63 14.50 -1.44
CA ILE A 205 17.69 14.17 -2.87
C ILE A 205 16.63 13.13 -3.23
N THR A 206 16.51 12.04 -2.46
CA THR A 206 15.57 10.95 -2.76
C THR A 206 14.10 11.28 -2.46
N ARG A 207 13.83 12.29 -1.62
CA ARG A 207 12.47 12.80 -1.34
C ARG A 207 11.95 13.78 -2.39
N ARG A 208 12.79 14.29 -3.29
CA ARG A 208 12.32 15.06 -4.43
C ARG A 208 11.53 14.16 -5.38
N SER A 209 10.59 14.77 -6.10
CA SER A 209 9.95 14.09 -7.21
C SER A 209 11.00 13.77 -8.28
N VAL A 210 10.77 12.75 -9.11
CA VAL A 210 11.64 12.40 -10.24
C VAL A 210 11.88 13.62 -11.14
N SER A 211 10.85 14.43 -11.40
CA SER A 211 10.99 15.71 -12.12
C SER A 211 11.92 16.69 -11.40
N GLY A 212 11.67 16.94 -10.11
CA GLY A 212 12.47 17.88 -9.32
C GLY A 212 13.91 17.42 -9.09
N LEU A 213 14.15 16.11 -9.09
CA LEU A 213 15.47 15.52 -9.00
C LEU A 213 16.22 15.59 -10.34
N LEU A 214 15.53 15.35 -11.47
CA LEU A 214 16.13 15.51 -12.79
C LEU A 214 16.56 16.96 -13.02
N ASP A 215 15.73 17.92 -12.63
CA ASP A 215 16.07 19.35 -12.67
C ASP A 215 17.27 19.69 -11.79
N PHE A 216 17.33 19.12 -10.58
CA PHE A 216 18.47 19.28 -9.67
C PHE A 216 19.77 18.77 -10.29
N VAL A 217 19.76 17.55 -10.84
CA VAL A 217 20.94 16.93 -11.46
C VAL A 217 21.41 17.70 -12.71
N ASN A 218 20.48 18.30 -13.45
CA ASN A 218 20.81 19.10 -14.64
C ASN A 218 21.41 20.47 -14.31
N ARG A 219 21.16 20.99 -13.10
CA ARG A 219 21.65 22.30 -12.63
C ARG A 219 22.77 22.17 -11.59
N LEU A 220 23.25 20.95 -11.33
CA LEU A 220 24.30 20.71 -10.36
C LEU A 220 25.61 21.32 -10.89
N GLU A 221 26.15 22.29 -10.16
CA GLU A 221 27.44 22.89 -10.44
C GLU A 221 28.52 22.13 -9.68
N LEU A 222 29.54 21.66 -10.41
CA LEU A 222 30.65 20.88 -9.88
C LEU A 222 31.97 21.52 -10.32
N SER A 223 33.00 21.36 -9.49
CA SER A 223 34.37 21.69 -9.90
C SER A 223 34.83 20.77 -11.03
N GLU A 224 35.90 21.17 -11.73
CA GLU A 224 36.43 20.38 -12.85
C GLU A 224 36.84 18.95 -12.43
N THR A 225 37.38 18.80 -11.22
CA THR A 225 37.76 17.49 -10.66
C THR A 225 36.54 16.64 -10.34
N GLU A 226 35.52 17.23 -9.72
CA GLU A 226 34.28 16.52 -9.37
C GLU A 226 33.51 16.08 -10.61
N GLU A 227 33.39 16.94 -11.62
CA GLU A 227 32.72 16.59 -12.88
C GLU A 227 33.42 15.41 -13.57
N LYS A 228 34.76 15.39 -13.61
CA LYS A 228 35.53 14.27 -14.17
C LYS A 228 35.25 12.94 -13.47
N ILE A 229 35.09 12.96 -12.14
CA ILE A 229 34.82 11.75 -11.34
C ILE A 229 33.35 11.33 -11.48
N ALA A 230 32.43 12.29 -11.44
CA ALA A 230 31.00 12.04 -11.38
C ALA A 230 30.34 11.84 -12.75
N HIS A 231 31.02 12.16 -13.86
CA HIS A 231 30.43 12.23 -15.20
C HIS A 231 29.59 10.99 -15.59
N GLU A 232 30.17 9.80 -15.53
CA GLU A 232 29.47 8.55 -15.91
C GLU A 232 28.33 8.23 -14.92
N ILE A 233 28.49 8.56 -13.64
CA ILE A 233 27.45 8.36 -12.61
C ILE A 233 26.27 9.28 -12.89
N LEU A 234 26.51 10.57 -13.14
CA LEU A 234 25.47 11.55 -13.44
C LEU A 234 24.77 11.24 -14.76
N LYS A 235 25.49 10.76 -15.77
CA LYS A 235 24.92 10.29 -17.03
C LYS A 235 23.94 9.14 -16.81
N GLU A 236 24.30 8.15 -15.99
CA GLU A 236 23.42 7.02 -15.66
C GLU A 236 22.20 7.46 -14.83
N ILE A 237 22.39 8.36 -13.86
CA ILE A 237 21.29 8.94 -13.07
C ILE A 237 20.31 9.69 -13.98
N ARG A 238 20.79 10.57 -14.86
CA ARG A 238 19.96 11.31 -15.82
C ARG A 238 19.19 10.35 -16.72
N ALA A 239 19.83 9.29 -17.21
CA ALA A 239 19.17 8.30 -18.05
C ALA A 239 18.01 7.61 -17.32
N ARG A 240 18.24 7.10 -16.10
CA ARG A 240 17.21 6.41 -15.29
C ARG A 240 16.06 7.32 -14.90
N LEU A 241 16.36 8.55 -14.47
CA LEU A 241 15.33 9.56 -14.18
C LEU A 241 14.54 9.92 -15.43
N GLY A 242 15.21 10.05 -16.57
CA GLY A 242 14.57 10.26 -17.87
C GLY A 242 13.61 9.13 -18.26
N PHE A 243 13.96 7.87 -17.97
CA PHE A 243 13.06 6.73 -18.20
C PHE A 243 11.82 6.79 -17.32
N LEU A 244 11.99 7.02 -16.01
CA LEU A 244 10.86 7.20 -15.08
C LEU A 244 9.95 8.36 -15.51
N TYR A 245 10.53 9.46 -15.97
CA TYR A 245 9.78 10.59 -16.52
C TYR A 245 9.00 10.20 -17.78
N SER A 246 9.62 9.48 -18.72
CA SER A 246 9.00 9.08 -19.97
C SER A 246 7.80 8.13 -19.80
N VAL A 247 7.78 7.32 -18.74
CA VAL A 247 6.63 6.46 -18.40
C VAL A 247 5.60 7.15 -17.49
N GLY A 248 5.68 8.46 -17.30
CA GLY A 248 4.69 9.23 -16.53
C GLY A 248 4.75 8.99 -15.02
N LEU A 249 5.93 8.69 -14.48
CA LEU A 249 6.19 8.53 -13.04
C LEU A 249 6.97 9.71 -12.44
N ASP A 250 6.95 10.86 -13.12
CA ASP A 250 7.69 12.07 -12.76
C ASP A 250 7.29 12.67 -11.41
N TYR A 251 6.05 12.40 -10.95
CA TYR A 251 5.51 12.85 -9.67
C TYR A 251 5.96 12.01 -8.46
N LEU A 252 6.52 10.82 -8.69
CA LEU A 252 6.97 9.93 -7.61
C LEU A 252 8.28 10.41 -7.00
N THR A 253 8.49 10.09 -5.74
CA THR A 253 9.78 10.26 -5.06
C THR A 253 10.52 8.92 -5.03
N LEU A 254 11.85 8.95 -5.00
CA LEU A 254 12.66 7.73 -4.90
C LEU A 254 12.55 7.08 -3.52
N ALA A 255 12.19 7.85 -2.50
CA ALA A 255 11.94 7.37 -1.14
C ALA A 255 10.58 6.65 -0.97
N ARG A 256 9.68 6.67 -1.97
CA ARG A 256 8.35 6.06 -1.87
C ARG A 256 8.46 4.54 -1.69
N LYS A 257 7.78 3.99 -0.68
CA LYS A 257 7.76 2.55 -0.41
C LYS A 257 7.15 1.78 -1.58
N ALA A 258 7.82 0.72 -2.04
CA ALA A 258 7.33 -0.09 -3.16
C ALA A 258 5.93 -0.68 -2.94
N GLY A 259 5.61 -1.06 -1.69
CA GLY A 259 4.30 -1.62 -1.34
C GLY A 259 3.12 -0.65 -1.38
N THR A 260 3.37 0.66 -1.55
CA THR A 260 2.30 1.68 -1.66
C THR A 260 2.04 2.11 -3.11
N LEU A 261 2.72 1.48 -4.07
CA LEU A 261 2.50 1.72 -5.49
C LEU A 261 1.26 0.96 -5.97
N SER A 262 0.49 1.58 -6.85
CA SER A 262 -0.55 0.90 -7.62
C SER A 262 0.06 -0.13 -8.58
N GLY A 263 -0.77 -1.08 -9.05
CA GLY A 263 -0.33 -2.08 -10.03
C GLY A 263 0.29 -1.44 -11.28
N GLY A 264 -0.36 -0.43 -11.85
CA GLY A 264 0.16 0.32 -13.01
C GLY A 264 1.44 1.10 -12.71
N GLU A 265 1.59 1.69 -11.51
CA GLU A 265 2.86 2.34 -11.11
C GLU A 265 4.01 1.30 -11.04
N ALA A 266 3.79 0.17 -10.37
CA ALA A 266 4.80 -0.88 -10.23
C ALA A 266 5.19 -1.48 -11.59
N GLN A 267 4.22 -1.72 -12.47
CA GLN A 267 4.45 -2.18 -13.83
C GLN A 267 5.28 -1.19 -14.64
N ARG A 268 4.97 0.11 -14.58
CA ARG A 268 5.73 1.15 -15.30
C ARG A 268 7.15 1.34 -14.75
N ILE A 269 7.38 1.18 -13.44
CA ILE A 269 8.75 1.14 -12.89
C ILE A 269 9.53 -0.04 -13.47
N ARG A 270 8.90 -1.22 -13.59
CA ARG A 270 9.53 -2.39 -14.19
C ARG A 270 9.87 -2.12 -15.66
N LEU A 271 8.96 -1.51 -16.42
CA LEU A 271 9.21 -1.10 -17.80
C LEU A 271 10.40 -0.13 -17.92
N ALA A 272 10.42 0.94 -17.12
CA ALA A 272 11.54 1.89 -17.11
C ALA A 272 12.88 1.22 -16.78
N THR A 273 12.87 0.26 -15.86
CA THR A 273 14.06 -0.53 -15.49
C THR A 273 14.55 -1.40 -16.65
N GLN A 274 13.64 -2.04 -17.39
CA GLN A 274 13.99 -2.85 -18.56
C GLN A 274 14.61 -2.01 -19.69
N ILE A 275 14.08 -0.82 -19.92
CA ILE A 275 14.62 0.10 -20.93
C ILE A 275 16.04 0.54 -20.56
N GLY A 276 16.28 0.79 -19.27
CA GLY A 276 17.62 1.12 -18.77
C GLY A 276 18.65 0.00 -18.89
N SER A 277 18.21 -1.26 -18.98
CA SER A 277 19.13 -2.39 -19.15
C SER A 277 19.73 -2.50 -20.55
N ALA A 278 19.21 -1.74 -21.52
CA ALA A 278 19.69 -1.67 -22.91
C ALA A 278 19.89 -3.05 -23.58
N LEU A 279 19.06 -4.03 -23.22
CA LEU A 279 19.09 -5.36 -23.82
C LEU A 279 18.61 -5.31 -25.27
N VAL A 280 19.19 -6.19 -26.11
CA VAL A 280 18.88 -6.35 -27.53
C VAL A 280 18.56 -7.81 -27.80
N GLY A 281 17.63 -8.10 -28.72
CA GLY A 281 17.22 -9.46 -29.05
C GLY A 281 16.30 -10.10 -28.00
N VAL A 282 15.64 -9.30 -27.17
CA VAL A 282 14.68 -9.76 -26.15
C VAL A 282 13.25 -9.68 -26.70
N LEU A 283 12.42 -10.67 -26.35
CA LEU A 283 10.98 -10.64 -26.54
C LEU A 283 10.32 -10.13 -25.25
N TYR A 284 9.80 -8.91 -25.28
CA TYR A 284 9.02 -8.34 -24.19
C TYR A 284 7.55 -8.65 -24.39
N ILE A 285 6.90 -9.20 -23.36
CA ILE A 285 5.46 -9.43 -23.32
C ILE A 285 4.89 -8.57 -22.20
N LEU A 286 4.02 -7.63 -22.56
CA LEU A 286 3.41 -6.67 -21.64
C LEU A 286 1.89 -6.87 -21.61
N ASP A 287 1.33 -6.80 -20.41
CA ASP A 287 -0.08 -7.00 -20.13
C ASP A 287 -0.71 -5.66 -19.73
N GLU A 288 -1.43 -5.01 -20.63
CA GLU A 288 -2.13 -3.72 -20.46
C GLU A 288 -1.30 -2.62 -19.76
N PRO A 289 -0.18 -2.17 -20.34
CA PRO A 289 0.68 -1.15 -19.73
C PRO A 289 0.02 0.24 -19.58
N SER A 290 -1.10 0.49 -20.25
CA SER A 290 -1.89 1.73 -20.09
C SER A 290 -2.70 1.77 -18.77
N ILE A 291 -2.79 0.66 -18.01
CA ILE A 291 -3.56 0.60 -16.75
C ILE A 291 -3.15 1.71 -15.79
N GLY A 292 -4.15 2.47 -15.34
CA GLY A 292 -3.96 3.57 -14.39
C GLY A 292 -3.11 4.71 -14.93
N LEU A 293 -2.93 4.80 -16.25
CA LEU A 293 -2.36 5.94 -16.95
C LEU A 293 -3.49 6.84 -17.46
N HIS A 294 -3.24 8.14 -17.48
CA HIS A 294 -4.19 9.09 -18.05
C HIS A 294 -3.94 9.24 -19.55
N GLN A 295 -5.00 9.44 -20.36
CA GLN A 295 -4.88 9.52 -21.83
C GLN A 295 -3.79 10.48 -22.30
N ARG A 296 -3.68 11.65 -21.66
CA ARG A 296 -2.62 12.64 -21.91
C ARG A 296 -1.20 12.06 -21.92
N ASP A 297 -0.92 11.08 -21.07
CA ASP A 297 0.42 10.50 -20.91
C ASP A 297 0.60 9.21 -21.73
N ASN A 298 -0.45 8.75 -22.43
CA ASN A 298 -0.43 7.54 -23.26
C ASN A 298 0.54 7.63 -24.44
N GLY A 299 0.58 8.78 -25.13
CA GLY A 299 1.56 9.03 -26.19
C GLY A 299 3.02 8.87 -25.75
N LYS A 300 3.34 9.19 -24.49
CA LYS A 300 4.69 8.98 -23.95
C LYS A 300 4.99 7.49 -23.75
N LEU A 301 4.02 6.71 -23.28
CA LEU A 301 4.14 5.27 -23.15
C LEU A 301 4.37 4.63 -24.53
N ILE A 302 3.55 4.99 -25.53
CA ILE A 302 3.69 4.49 -26.91
C ILE A 302 5.09 4.82 -27.47
N ALA A 303 5.57 6.06 -27.30
CA ALA A 303 6.91 6.45 -27.73
C ALA A 303 8.01 5.62 -27.05
N THR A 304 7.80 5.30 -25.78
CA THR A 304 8.71 4.48 -24.97
C THR A 304 8.74 3.02 -25.45
N LEU A 305 7.58 2.45 -25.78
CA LEU A 305 7.48 1.10 -26.35
C LEU A 305 8.14 1.02 -27.74
N LYS A 306 7.94 2.05 -28.58
CA LYS A 306 8.62 2.15 -29.88
C LYS A 306 10.13 2.22 -29.73
N LYS A 307 10.63 3.00 -28.76
CA LYS A 307 12.08 3.03 -28.46
C LYS A 307 12.60 1.65 -28.03
N LEU A 308 11.85 0.92 -27.19
CA LEU A 308 12.24 -0.43 -26.77
C LEU A 308 12.35 -1.39 -27.96
N ARG A 309 11.38 -1.32 -28.89
CA ARG A 309 11.40 -2.05 -30.17
C ARG A 309 12.60 -1.65 -31.03
N ASP A 310 12.82 -0.35 -31.24
CA ASP A 310 13.82 0.20 -32.17
C ASP A 310 15.27 -0.08 -31.73
N VAL A 311 15.50 -0.36 -30.45
CA VAL A 311 16.79 -0.86 -29.93
C VAL A 311 17.12 -2.28 -30.45
N GLY A 312 16.17 -2.97 -31.09
CA GLY A 312 16.34 -4.30 -31.67
C GLY A 312 15.63 -5.40 -30.87
N ASN A 313 14.52 -5.07 -30.22
CA ASN A 313 13.70 -6.01 -29.47
C ASN A 313 12.34 -6.24 -30.15
N SER A 314 11.68 -7.33 -29.81
CA SER A 314 10.27 -7.55 -30.15
C SER A 314 9.40 -7.24 -28.93
N VAL A 315 8.30 -6.51 -29.15
CA VAL A 315 7.41 -6.07 -28.08
C VAL A 315 5.99 -6.55 -28.41
N ILE A 316 5.47 -7.50 -27.64
CA ILE A 316 4.09 -7.97 -27.70
C ILE A 316 3.33 -7.31 -26.55
N VAL A 317 2.25 -6.62 -26.88
CA VAL A 317 1.42 -5.91 -25.90
C VAL A 317 -0.01 -6.43 -26.00
N VAL A 318 -0.56 -6.90 -24.88
CA VAL A 318 -2.00 -7.11 -24.73
C VAL A 318 -2.61 -5.78 -24.33
N GLU A 319 -3.52 -5.24 -25.15
CA GLU A 319 -4.12 -3.92 -24.93
C GLU A 319 -5.55 -3.84 -25.45
N HIS A 320 -6.24 -2.83 -24.95
CA HIS A 320 -7.58 -2.44 -25.34
C HIS A 320 -7.70 -0.96 -25.71
N ASP A 321 -6.63 -0.17 -25.47
CA ASP A 321 -6.57 1.25 -25.82
C ASP A 321 -6.45 1.49 -27.33
N GLU A 322 -7.30 2.38 -27.85
CA GLU A 322 -7.40 2.73 -29.26
C GLU A 322 -6.11 3.34 -29.81
N GLU A 323 -5.53 4.34 -29.13
CA GLU A 323 -4.29 5.00 -29.56
C GLU A 323 -3.11 4.02 -29.66
N THR A 324 -3.04 3.07 -28.73
CA THR A 324 -2.00 2.03 -28.73
C THR A 324 -2.18 1.06 -29.90
N MET A 325 -3.41 0.63 -30.17
CA MET A 325 -3.73 -0.21 -31.33
C MET A 325 -3.42 0.51 -32.64
N GLU A 326 -3.84 1.76 -32.80
CA GLU A 326 -3.56 2.57 -34.00
C GLU A 326 -2.06 2.78 -34.23
N ALA A 327 -1.27 2.90 -33.16
CA ALA A 327 0.16 3.11 -33.23
C ALA A 327 0.98 1.82 -33.44
N ALA A 328 0.35 0.65 -33.38
CA ALA A 328 1.01 -0.65 -33.51
C ALA A 328 1.42 -0.95 -34.96
N ASP A 329 2.57 -1.63 -35.13
CA ASP A 329 3.01 -2.09 -36.45
C ASP A 329 2.15 -3.27 -36.94
N TYR A 330 1.65 -4.08 -36.01
CA TYR A 330 0.88 -5.29 -36.27
C TYR A 330 -0.05 -5.57 -35.09
N ILE A 331 -1.26 -6.05 -35.38
CA ILE A 331 -2.29 -6.43 -34.41
C ILE A 331 -2.70 -7.87 -34.69
N VAL A 332 -2.89 -8.64 -33.61
CA VAL A 332 -3.53 -9.96 -33.64
C VAL A 332 -4.79 -9.89 -32.80
N ASP A 333 -5.96 -9.99 -33.45
CA ASP A 333 -7.26 -10.00 -32.79
C ASP A 333 -7.67 -11.42 -32.42
N ILE A 334 -7.88 -11.66 -31.13
CA ILE A 334 -8.27 -12.96 -30.58
C ILE A 334 -9.74 -12.94 -30.21
N GLY A 335 -10.49 -13.94 -30.65
CA GLY A 335 -11.93 -14.01 -30.41
C GLY A 335 -12.54 -15.26 -31.05
N PRO A 336 -13.78 -15.18 -31.59
CA PRO A 336 -14.67 -14.01 -31.64
C PRO A 336 -15.41 -13.69 -30.32
N GLY A 337 -15.40 -14.61 -29.35
CA GLY A 337 -15.99 -14.43 -28.02
C GLY A 337 -15.05 -14.82 -26.89
N ALA A 338 -15.55 -14.82 -25.65
CA ALA A 338 -14.79 -15.25 -24.49
C ALA A 338 -14.97 -16.75 -24.20
N GLY A 339 -14.00 -17.35 -23.49
CA GLY A 339 -14.06 -18.74 -23.04
C GLY A 339 -14.07 -19.74 -24.21
N ILE A 340 -15.02 -20.67 -24.22
CA ILE A 340 -15.15 -21.69 -25.28
C ILE A 340 -15.49 -21.12 -26.66
N HIS A 341 -15.92 -19.85 -26.72
CA HIS A 341 -16.23 -19.14 -27.96
C HIS A 341 -15.06 -18.31 -28.47
N GLY A 342 -13.90 -18.39 -27.80
CA GLY A 342 -12.68 -17.69 -28.13
C GLY A 342 -11.53 -18.63 -28.48
N GLY A 343 -10.31 -18.11 -28.45
CA GLY A 343 -9.09 -18.88 -28.68
C GLY A 343 -8.72 -19.05 -30.15
N GLU A 344 -9.39 -18.31 -31.05
CA GLU A 344 -9.08 -18.27 -32.47
C GLU A 344 -8.50 -16.90 -32.85
N VAL A 345 -7.62 -16.89 -33.85
CA VAL A 345 -7.15 -15.65 -34.49
C VAL A 345 -8.22 -15.21 -35.48
N VAL A 346 -8.94 -14.14 -35.16
CA VAL A 346 -10.03 -13.61 -35.99
C VAL A 346 -9.48 -12.79 -37.16
N ALA A 347 -8.46 -11.99 -36.88
CA ALA A 347 -7.76 -11.17 -37.86
C ALA A 347 -6.32 -10.93 -37.38
N ALA A 348 -5.39 -10.81 -38.32
CA ALA A 348 -4.00 -10.49 -38.05
C ALA A 348 -3.45 -9.63 -39.19
N GLY A 349 -2.91 -8.45 -38.87
CA GLY A 349 -2.53 -7.48 -39.88
C GLY A 349 -2.17 -6.13 -39.28
N THR A 350 -2.01 -5.14 -40.14
CA THR A 350 -1.90 -3.72 -39.78
C THR A 350 -3.20 -3.21 -39.15
N PRO A 351 -3.18 -2.11 -38.37
CA PRO A 351 -4.39 -1.53 -37.79
C PRO A 351 -5.49 -1.24 -38.84
N ALA A 352 -5.10 -0.78 -40.04
CA ALA A 352 -6.02 -0.54 -41.14
C ALA A 352 -6.69 -1.83 -41.67
N GLU A 353 -5.94 -2.94 -41.74
CA GLU A 353 -6.49 -4.24 -42.14
C GLU A 353 -7.44 -4.81 -41.07
N ILE A 354 -7.13 -4.62 -39.79
CA ILE A 354 -8.05 -4.99 -38.69
C ILE A 354 -9.34 -4.17 -38.77
N ALA A 355 -9.25 -2.84 -38.93
CA ALA A 355 -10.41 -1.97 -39.08
C ALA A 355 -11.30 -2.35 -40.28
N ALA A 356 -10.70 -2.84 -41.37
CA ALA A 356 -11.44 -3.33 -42.55
C ALA A 356 -12.09 -4.71 -42.35
N CYS A 357 -11.65 -5.49 -41.36
CA CYS A 357 -12.17 -6.83 -41.11
C CYS A 357 -13.52 -6.81 -40.39
N THR A 358 -14.59 -7.17 -41.09
CA THR A 358 -15.97 -7.20 -40.55
C THR A 358 -16.25 -8.36 -39.59
N LYS A 359 -15.33 -9.33 -39.49
CA LYS A 359 -15.41 -10.42 -38.50
C LYS A 359 -14.81 -10.03 -37.14
N SER A 360 -13.98 -9.00 -37.12
CA SER A 360 -13.30 -8.52 -35.92
C SER A 360 -14.20 -7.54 -35.17
N ILE A 361 -14.53 -7.86 -33.90
CA ILE A 361 -15.24 -6.92 -33.03
C ILE A 361 -14.36 -5.70 -32.79
N THR A 362 -13.07 -5.91 -32.55
CA THR A 362 -12.07 -4.84 -32.42
C THR A 362 -12.06 -3.95 -33.67
N GLY A 363 -12.06 -4.55 -34.87
CA GLY A 363 -12.15 -3.85 -36.15
C GLY A 363 -13.41 -3.01 -36.31
N ASP A 364 -14.57 -3.48 -35.81
CA ASP A 364 -15.81 -2.70 -35.81
C ASP A 364 -15.71 -1.42 -34.96
N TYR A 365 -15.02 -1.49 -33.81
CA TYR A 365 -14.81 -0.32 -32.95
C TYR A 365 -13.78 0.64 -33.55
N LEU A 366 -12.62 0.12 -34.00
CA LEU A 366 -11.57 0.93 -34.64
C LEU A 366 -12.06 1.64 -35.91
N SER A 367 -12.96 1.02 -36.68
CA SER A 367 -13.52 1.66 -37.87
C SER A 367 -14.69 2.61 -37.57
N GLY A 368 -15.15 2.67 -36.32
CA GLY A 368 -16.36 3.38 -35.92
C GLY A 368 -17.69 2.77 -36.40
N ARG A 369 -17.70 1.52 -36.92
CA ARG A 369 -18.94 0.79 -37.24
C ARG A 369 -19.75 0.51 -35.96
N LYS A 370 -19.05 0.27 -34.86
CA LYS A 370 -19.59 0.24 -33.50
C LYS A 370 -18.96 1.36 -32.69
N GLN A 371 -19.76 1.95 -31.80
CA GLN A 371 -19.31 3.01 -30.89
C GLN A 371 -20.10 2.88 -29.58
N ILE A 372 -19.53 3.39 -28.49
CA ILE A 372 -20.24 3.52 -27.22
C ILE A 372 -21.09 4.79 -27.29
N PRO A 373 -22.44 4.70 -27.34
CA PRO A 373 -23.28 5.87 -27.52
C PRO A 373 -23.21 6.78 -26.29
N VAL A 374 -23.05 8.09 -26.53
CA VAL A 374 -23.19 9.09 -25.48
C VAL A 374 -24.68 9.29 -25.17
N PRO A 375 -25.12 9.16 -23.91
CA PRO A 375 -26.53 9.38 -23.55
C PRO A 375 -27.00 10.77 -23.97
N ALA A 376 -28.13 10.84 -24.68
CA ALA A 376 -28.74 12.11 -25.12
C ALA A 376 -29.17 12.99 -23.92
N GLU A 377 -29.64 12.35 -22.85
CA GLU A 377 -30.00 13.00 -21.59
C GLU A 377 -29.20 12.39 -20.44
N ARG A 378 -28.71 13.24 -19.53
CA ARG A 378 -27.98 12.84 -18.33
C ARG A 378 -28.91 12.87 -17.12
N ARG A 379 -28.71 11.94 -16.19
CA ARG A 379 -29.51 11.85 -14.96
C ARG A 379 -29.31 13.13 -14.14
N PRO A 380 -30.39 13.82 -13.71
CA PRO A 380 -30.27 15.05 -12.92
C PRO A 380 -29.84 14.79 -11.46
N GLY A 381 -29.84 13.52 -11.02
CA GLY A 381 -29.63 13.14 -9.62
C GLY A 381 -30.92 13.18 -8.80
N ASN A 382 -30.81 12.84 -7.52
CA ASN A 382 -31.96 12.83 -6.58
C ASN A 382 -32.04 14.11 -5.72
N GLY A 383 -31.23 15.12 -6.00
CA GLY A 383 -31.15 16.38 -5.25
C GLY A 383 -30.29 16.32 -3.97
N ALA A 384 -29.86 15.13 -3.55
CA ALA A 384 -28.97 14.95 -2.40
C ALA A 384 -27.50 14.90 -2.83
N PHE A 385 -26.60 15.25 -1.91
CA PHE A 385 -25.16 15.30 -2.13
C PHE A 385 -24.40 14.72 -0.95
N LEU A 386 -23.26 14.10 -1.23
CA LEU A 386 -22.20 13.88 -0.24
C LEU A 386 -21.17 14.98 -0.36
N THR A 387 -20.91 15.71 0.71
CA THR A 387 -19.92 16.81 0.70
C THR A 387 -18.75 16.48 1.59
N ILE A 388 -17.57 16.30 0.99
CA ILE A 388 -16.30 16.17 1.70
C ILE A 388 -15.79 17.58 1.98
N ARG A 389 -15.44 17.88 3.24
CA ARG A 389 -14.91 19.18 3.65
C ARG A 389 -13.44 19.11 4.05
N GLY A 390 -12.63 20.06 3.59
CA GLY A 390 -11.24 20.27 3.99
C GLY A 390 -10.33 19.05 3.80
N ALA A 391 -10.54 18.26 2.75
CA ALA A 391 -9.75 17.05 2.50
C ALA A 391 -8.28 17.40 2.21
N ARG A 392 -7.37 16.84 3.03
CA ARG A 392 -5.95 17.23 3.13
C ARG A 392 -5.00 16.05 3.34
N GLU A 393 -5.48 14.84 3.06
CA GLU A 393 -4.64 13.64 3.08
C GLU A 393 -3.65 13.64 1.90
N ASN A 394 -2.43 13.16 2.11
CA ASN A 394 -1.35 13.16 1.11
C ASN A 394 -1.16 14.54 0.43
N ASN A 395 -1.31 14.60 -0.89
CA ASN A 395 -1.11 15.80 -1.72
C ASN A 395 -2.38 16.64 -1.93
N LEU A 396 -3.48 16.30 -1.26
CA LEU A 396 -4.73 17.05 -1.33
C LEU A 396 -4.59 18.39 -0.59
N LYS A 397 -5.12 19.47 -1.17
CA LYS A 397 -4.90 20.85 -0.72
C LYS A 397 -6.14 21.44 -0.03
N SER A 398 -6.61 20.80 1.05
CA SER A 398 -7.81 21.22 1.80
C SER A 398 -9.03 21.47 0.90
N LEU A 399 -9.37 20.51 0.05
CA LEU A 399 -10.47 20.66 -0.90
C LEU A 399 -11.84 20.40 -0.25
N ASP A 400 -12.83 21.16 -0.70
CA ASP A 400 -14.25 20.88 -0.50
C ASP A 400 -14.84 20.33 -1.81
N VAL A 401 -15.48 19.17 -1.76
CA VAL A 401 -16.07 18.52 -2.95
C VAL A 401 -17.44 17.93 -2.63
N SER A 402 -18.45 18.31 -3.42
CA SER A 402 -19.79 17.73 -3.38
C SER A 402 -20.01 16.73 -4.51
N ILE A 403 -20.47 15.54 -4.15
CA ILE A 403 -20.76 14.42 -5.05
C ILE A 403 -22.28 14.25 -5.10
N PRO A 404 -22.93 14.42 -6.26
CA PRO A 404 -24.37 14.22 -6.38
C PRO A 404 -24.74 12.75 -6.21
N LEU A 405 -25.83 12.49 -5.48
CA LEU A 405 -26.40 11.17 -5.31
C LEU A 405 -27.43 10.84 -6.39
N GLY A 406 -27.64 9.55 -6.64
CA GLY A 406 -28.54 9.07 -7.71
C GLY A 406 -28.00 9.26 -9.13
N THR A 407 -26.71 9.50 -9.29
CA THR A 407 -26.04 9.70 -10.59
C THR A 407 -24.90 8.70 -10.80
N PHE A 408 -24.41 8.62 -12.04
CA PHE A 408 -23.13 7.97 -12.34
C PHE A 408 -22.04 9.03 -12.26
N THR A 409 -21.28 9.04 -11.16
CA THR A 409 -20.19 10.01 -10.94
C THR A 409 -18.84 9.39 -11.27
N ALA A 410 -18.09 10.03 -12.17
CA ALA A 410 -16.72 9.64 -12.50
C ALA A 410 -15.73 10.66 -11.90
N VAL A 411 -14.79 10.19 -11.08
CA VAL A 411 -13.68 11.01 -10.57
C VAL A 411 -12.48 10.84 -11.50
N THR A 412 -12.15 11.90 -12.25
CA THR A 412 -11.11 11.87 -13.29
C THR A 412 -9.89 12.72 -12.93
N GLY A 413 -8.85 12.66 -13.75
CA GLY A 413 -7.61 13.41 -13.58
C GLY A 413 -6.36 12.55 -13.74
N VAL A 414 -5.20 13.20 -13.85
CA VAL A 414 -3.91 12.55 -14.12
C VAL A 414 -3.44 11.64 -12.99
N SER A 415 -2.55 10.68 -13.27
CA SER A 415 -1.94 9.83 -12.23
C SER A 415 -1.19 10.70 -11.22
N GLY A 416 -1.31 10.36 -9.93
CA GLY A 416 -0.77 11.19 -8.84
C GLY A 416 -1.62 12.39 -8.41
N SER A 417 -2.74 12.71 -9.07
CA SER A 417 -3.57 13.88 -8.70
C SER A 417 -4.32 13.77 -7.37
N GLY A 418 -4.31 12.59 -6.72
CA GLY A 418 -4.98 12.35 -5.45
C GLY A 418 -6.36 11.69 -5.54
N LYS A 419 -6.77 11.17 -6.70
CA LYS A 419 -8.07 10.47 -6.88
C LYS A 419 -8.30 9.36 -5.86
N SER A 420 -7.36 8.43 -5.73
CA SER A 420 -7.45 7.31 -4.77
C SER A 420 -7.41 7.79 -3.33
N THR A 421 -6.70 8.88 -3.05
CA THR A 421 -6.70 9.52 -1.73
C THR A 421 -8.10 10.04 -1.40
N LEU A 422 -8.71 10.79 -2.31
CA LEU A 422 -10.05 11.37 -2.11
C LEU A 422 -11.13 10.29 -1.99
N VAL A 423 -11.17 9.35 -2.94
CA VAL A 423 -12.25 8.35 -3.04
C VAL A 423 -12.05 7.22 -2.04
N ASN A 424 -10.86 6.61 -1.97
CA ASN A 424 -10.66 5.40 -1.17
C ASN A 424 -10.22 5.74 0.27
N MET A 425 -9.24 6.63 0.44
CA MET A 425 -8.69 6.90 1.77
C MET A 425 -9.58 7.81 2.61
N ILE A 426 -10.27 8.79 2.00
CA ILE A 426 -11.17 9.70 2.71
C ILE A 426 -12.61 9.19 2.60
N LEU A 427 -13.23 9.27 1.42
CA LEU A 427 -14.67 9.07 1.27
C LEU A 427 -15.11 7.66 1.68
N TYR A 428 -14.55 6.62 1.06
CA TYR A 428 -14.95 5.24 1.33
C TYR A 428 -14.72 4.86 2.79
N ARG A 429 -13.55 5.15 3.37
CA ARG A 429 -13.25 4.81 4.77
C ARG A 429 -14.17 5.53 5.75
N THR A 430 -14.51 6.80 5.50
CA THR A 430 -15.50 7.54 6.31
C THR A 430 -16.86 6.87 6.24
N LEU A 431 -17.35 6.56 5.03
CA LEU A 431 -18.65 5.90 4.84
C LEU A 431 -18.68 4.47 5.39
N ALA A 432 -17.61 3.70 5.20
CA ALA A 432 -17.52 2.31 5.69
C ALA A 432 -17.53 2.27 7.21
N ARG A 433 -16.87 3.24 7.86
CA ARG A 433 -16.92 3.39 9.31
C ARG A 433 -18.31 3.81 9.78
N ALA A 434 -18.92 4.81 9.15
CA ALA A 434 -20.22 5.36 9.58
C ALA A 434 -21.39 4.41 9.32
N LEU A 435 -21.45 3.80 8.13
CA LEU A 435 -22.61 3.01 7.66
C LEU A 435 -22.42 1.52 7.92
N ASN A 436 -21.23 0.98 7.64
CA ASN A 436 -20.97 -0.46 7.74
C ASN A 436 -20.35 -0.86 9.10
N ARG A 437 -20.05 0.11 9.98
CA ARG A 437 -19.31 -0.08 11.24
C ARG A 437 -17.96 -0.79 11.05
N ALA A 438 -17.33 -0.57 9.89
CA ALA A 438 -16.03 -1.15 9.59
C ALA A 438 -14.94 -0.52 10.47
N ASN A 439 -13.93 -1.32 10.84
CA ASN A 439 -12.71 -0.81 11.48
C ASN A 439 -11.82 -0.12 10.43
N ALA A 440 -12.24 1.06 9.98
CA ALA A 440 -11.57 1.85 8.96
C ALA A 440 -11.10 3.20 9.54
N TYR A 441 -9.94 3.64 9.06
CA TYR A 441 -9.29 4.89 9.50
C TYR A 441 -9.27 5.89 8.35
N PRO A 442 -10.23 6.84 8.33
CA PRO A 442 -10.31 7.82 7.26
C PRO A 442 -9.09 8.74 7.21
N GLY A 443 -8.73 9.16 6.01
CA GLY A 443 -7.72 10.19 5.80
C GLY A 443 -8.16 11.56 6.34
N LYS A 444 -7.21 12.48 6.47
CA LYS A 444 -7.42 13.81 7.04
C LYS A 444 -8.44 14.63 6.23
N CYS A 445 -9.55 14.97 6.86
CA CYS A 445 -10.57 15.91 6.39
C CYS A 445 -11.29 16.57 7.59
N ASP A 446 -12.09 17.59 7.35
CA ASP A 446 -12.90 18.24 8.40
C ASP A 446 -14.22 17.52 8.65
N GLY A 447 -14.73 16.81 7.64
CA GLY A 447 -15.93 16.00 7.76
C GLY A 447 -16.49 15.57 6.41
N VAL A 448 -17.49 14.69 6.45
CA VAL A 448 -18.28 14.31 5.28
C VAL A 448 -19.76 14.47 5.65
N ASP A 449 -20.46 15.36 4.96
CA ASP A 449 -21.89 15.63 5.17
C ASP A 449 -22.73 14.83 4.17
N GLY A 450 -24.02 14.62 4.50
CA GLY A 450 -24.97 13.93 3.64
C GLY A 450 -24.95 12.41 3.76
N ILE A 451 -24.24 11.86 4.75
CA ILE A 451 -24.13 10.42 5.01
C ILE A 451 -25.49 9.80 5.31
N GLU A 452 -26.39 10.55 5.95
CA GLU A 452 -27.76 10.17 6.29
C GLU A 452 -28.63 9.81 5.07
N ASN A 453 -28.20 10.18 3.86
CA ASN A 453 -28.88 9.85 2.62
C ASN A 453 -28.54 8.44 2.10
N LEU A 454 -27.71 7.67 2.82
CA LEU A 454 -27.20 6.36 2.41
C LEU A 454 -27.34 5.33 3.54
N ASP A 455 -27.72 4.11 3.17
CA ASP A 455 -27.81 3.00 4.14
C ASP A 455 -26.50 2.21 4.29
N LYS A 456 -25.72 2.10 3.20
CA LYS A 456 -24.48 1.32 3.12
C LYS A 456 -23.57 1.84 2.03
N VAL A 457 -22.27 1.53 2.15
CA VAL A 457 -21.29 1.72 1.08
C VAL A 457 -20.68 0.38 0.67
N ILE A 458 -20.40 0.19 -0.61
CA ILE A 458 -19.74 -1.00 -1.14
C ILE A 458 -18.57 -0.54 -1.99
N ASP A 459 -17.36 -0.96 -1.63
CA ASP A 459 -16.17 -0.82 -2.46
C ASP A 459 -15.95 -2.12 -3.24
N ILE A 460 -15.89 -2.00 -4.56
CA ILE A 460 -15.55 -3.09 -5.46
C ILE A 460 -14.12 -2.84 -5.91
N ASP A 461 -13.18 -3.42 -5.17
CA ASP A 461 -11.75 -3.19 -5.39
C ASP A 461 -11.16 -4.12 -6.47
N GLN A 462 -9.89 -3.89 -6.78
CA GLN A 462 -9.09 -4.70 -7.71
C GLN A 462 -8.23 -5.73 -6.99
N SER A 463 -8.47 -5.97 -5.70
CA SER A 463 -7.71 -6.96 -4.96
C SER A 463 -8.10 -8.36 -5.45
N PRO A 464 -7.15 -9.33 -5.46
CA PRO A 464 -7.49 -10.69 -5.85
C PRO A 464 -8.59 -11.27 -4.95
N ILE A 465 -9.60 -11.89 -5.57
CA ILE A 465 -10.72 -12.59 -4.90
C ILE A 465 -10.24 -13.51 -3.76
N GLY A 466 -9.07 -14.13 -3.93
CA GLY A 466 -8.33 -14.76 -2.86
C GLY A 466 -6.88 -15.00 -3.26
N ARG A 467 -6.02 -15.15 -2.25
CA ARG A 467 -4.58 -15.42 -2.43
C ARG A 467 -4.25 -16.92 -2.46
N THR A 468 -5.27 -17.78 -2.39
CA THR A 468 -5.12 -19.24 -2.39
C THR A 468 -6.00 -19.87 -3.47
N PRO A 469 -5.65 -21.06 -3.97
CA PRO A 469 -6.48 -21.80 -4.95
C PRO A 469 -7.87 -22.22 -4.43
N ARG A 470 -8.15 -21.99 -3.14
CA ARG A 470 -9.42 -22.30 -2.47
C ARG A 470 -10.54 -21.31 -2.82
N SER A 471 -10.19 -20.06 -3.12
CA SER A 471 -11.16 -19.06 -3.56
C SER A 471 -11.41 -19.20 -5.06
N ASN A 472 -12.67 -19.38 -5.44
CA ASN A 472 -13.12 -19.39 -6.83
C ASN A 472 -14.48 -18.66 -6.95
N PRO A 473 -14.99 -18.44 -8.18
CA PRO A 473 -16.25 -17.72 -8.37
C PRO A 473 -17.44 -18.34 -7.59
N ALA A 474 -17.51 -19.67 -7.51
CA ALA A 474 -18.59 -20.36 -6.81
C ALA A 474 -18.52 -20.17 -5.28
N THR A 475 -17.33 -20.14 -4.69
CA THR A 475 -17.19 -19.86 -3.25
C THR A 475 -17.39 -18.40 -2.91
N TYR A 476 -16.92 -17.49 -3.78
CA TYR A 476 -17.00 -16.05 -3.53
C TYR A 476 -18.44 -15.53 -3.62
N THR A 477 -19.22 -16.05 -4.57
CA THR A 477 -20.64 -15.69 -4.75
C THR A 477 -21.57 -16.43 -3.78
N GLY A 478 -21.08 -17.40 -3.01
CA GLY A 478 -21.90 -18.27 -2.15
C GLY A 478 -22.61 -19.41 -2.86
N LEU A 479 -22.65 -19.43 -4.20
CA LEU A 479 -23.29 -20.45 -5.04
C LEU A 479 -22.87 -21.88 -4.68
N PHE A 480 -21.62 -22.08 -4.27
CA PHE A 480 -21.11 -23.40 -3.91
C PHE A 480 -21.80 -24.00 -2.68
N GLY A 481 -22.38 -23.19 -1.80
CA GLY A 481 -23.20 -23.68 -0.69
C GLY A 481 -24.45 -24.42 -1.17
N ASP A 482 -25.15 -23.84 -2.13
CA ASP A 482 -26.38 -24.38 -2.69
C ASP A 482 -26.10 -25.64 -3.52
N ILE A 483 -25.04 -25.62 -4.34
CA ILE A 483 -24.60 -26.79 -5.11
C ILE A 483 -24.31 -27.97 -4.19
N ARG A 484 -23.56 -27.76 -3.10
CA ARG A 484 -23.27 -28.84 -2.14
C ARG A 484 -24.55 -29.40 -1.51
N THR A 485 -25.51 -28.54 -1.20
CA THR A 485 -26.81 -28.94 -0.66
C THR A 485 -27.65 -29.71 -1.68
N LEU A 486 -27.49 -29.45 -2.98
CA LEU A 486 -28.12 -30.24 -4.02
C LEU A 486 -27.54 -31.67 -4.06
N PHE A 487 -26.21 -31.81 -3.98
CA PHE A 487 -25.55 -33.13 -3.99
C PHE A 487 -25.97 -34.03 -2.83
N THR A 488 -26.23 -33.48 -1.64
CA THR A 488 -26.73 -34.28 -0.51
C THR A 488 -28.14 -34.84 -0.71
N LYS A 489 -28.89 -34.31 -1.68
CA LYS A 489 -30.25 -34.80 -1.99
C LYS A 489 -30.24 -36.05 -2.88
N THR A 490 -29.11 -36.38 -3.51
CA THR A 490 -28.97 -37.58 -4.36
C THR A 490 -29.15 -38.88 -3.56
N PRO A 491 -29.68 -39.96 -4.18
CA PRO A 491 -29.82 -41.26 -3.51
C PRO A 491 -28.48 -41.80 -2.97
N ASP A 492 -27.41 -41.68 -3.76
CA ASP A 492 -26.07 -42.14 -3.39
C ASP A 492 -25.56 -41.42 -2.15
N ALA A 493 -25.66 -40.08 -2.10
CA ALA A 493 -25.23 -39.31 -0.94
C ALA A 493 -26.03 -39.68 0.32
N LYS A 494 -27.36 -39.86 0.20
CA LYS A 494 -28.21 -40.26 1.33
C LYS A 494 -27.85 -41.65 1.84
N SER A 495 -27.64 -42.62 0.95
CA SER A 495 -27.29 -43.99 1.33
C SER A 495 -25.93 -44.07 2.07
N ARG A 496 -24.99 -43.20 1.70
CA ARG A 496 -23.65 -43.10 2.31
C ARG A 496 -23.59 -42.15 3.51
N GLY A 497 -24.70 -41.51 3.90
CA GLY A 497 -24.75 -40.56 5.01
C GLY A 497 -23.96 -39.27 4.76
N TYR A 498 -23.77 -38.86 3.50
CA TYR A 498 -22.98 -37.70 3.16
C TYR A 498 -23.76 -36.39 3.33
N GLY A 499 -23.30 -35.56 4.27
CA GLY A 499 -23.76 -34.19 4.45
C GLY A 499 -23.03 -33.17 3.57
N PRO A 500 -23.41 -31.87 3.62
CA PRO A 500 -22.82 -30.82 2.77
C PRO A 500 -21.31 -30.62 2.99
N GLY A 501 -20.80 -31.03 4.15
CA GLY A 501 -19.38 -31.02 4.47
C GLY A 501 -18.56 -31.97 3.59
N ARG A 502 -19.11 -33.12 3.18
CA ARG A 502 -18.42 -34.09 2.30
C ARG A 502 -18.08 -33.48 0.94
N PHE A 503 -19.02 -32.71 0.37
CA PHE A 503 -18.85 -32.01 -0.89
C PHE A 503 -18.15 -30.65 -0.73
N SER A 504 -17.71 -30.30 0.47
CA SER A 504 -16.85 -29.14 0.68
C SER A 504 -15.41 -29.53 0.45
N PHE A 505 -14.76 -28.92 -0.55
CA PHE A 505 -13.34 -29.11 -0.69
C PHE A 505 -12.58 -28.51 0.52
N ASN A 506 -13.12 -27.50 1.22
CA ASN A 506 -12.47 -26.87 2.38
C ASN A 506 -12.53 -27.68 3.69
N VAL A 507 -13.32 -28.75 3.76
CA VAL A 507 -13.54 -29.52 5.00
C VAL A 507 -12.96 -30.92 4.87
N ARG A 508 -12.33 -31.42 5.95
CA ARG A 508 -11.86 -32.80 6.01
C ARG A 508 -13.02 -33.77 5.83
N GLY A 509 -12.81 -34.83 5.05
CA GLY A 509 -13.81 -35.86 4.78
C GLY A 509 -13.84 -36.25 3.31
N GLY A 510 -14.27 -35.35 2.43
CA GLY A 510 -14.39 -35.65 0.98
C GLY A 510 -13.28 -35.09 0.09
N ARG A 511 -12.51 -34.12 0.60
CA ARG A 511 -11.38 -33.53 -0.13
C ARG A 511 -10.25 -34.53 -0.39
N CYS A 512 -9.40 -34.21 -1.37
CA CYS A 512 -8.13 -34.89 -1.55
C CYS A 512 -7.15 -34.42 -0.45
N GLU A 513 -6.65 -35.36 0.36
CA GLU A 513 -5.70 -35.03 1.44
C GLU A 513 -4.28 -34.77 0.91
N ALA A 514 -3.93 -35.27 -0.27
CA ALA A 514 -2.57 -35.09 -0.83
C ALA A 514 -2.26 -33.67 -1.33
N CYS A 515 -3.29 -32.91 -1.71
CA CYS A 515 -3.15 -31.50 -2.10
C CYS A 515 -3.86 -30.55 -1.15
N GLU A 516 -4.36 -31.06 -0.03
CA GLU A 516 -5.13 -30.31 0.97
C GLU A 516 -6.03 -29.24 0.34
N VAL A 517 -6.95 -29.68 -0.54
CA VAL A 517 -7.97 -28.86 -1.24
C VAL A 517 -7.58 -28.28 -2.60
N ASP A 518 -6.31 -27.95 -2.81
CA ASP A 518 -5.96 -26.99 -3.87
C ASP A 518 -6.11 -27.58 -5.28
N GLY A 519 -6.06 -28.91 -5.42
CA GLY A 519 -6.04 -29.61 -6.71
C GLY A 519 -4.71 -29.46 -7.46
N VAL A 520 -3.88 -28.54 -7.00
CA VAL A 520 -2.52 -28.27 -7.44
C VAL A 520 -1.58 -28.32 -6.23
N LYS A 521 -0.29 -28.50 -6.48
CA LYS A 521 0.77 -28.35 -5.49
C LYS A 521 1.63 -27.17 -5.91
N LYS A 522 1.94 -26.30 -4.94
CA LYS A 522 2.86 -25.19 -5.13
C LYS A 522 4.29 -25.72 -5.06
N ILE A 523 5.08 -25.47 -6.10
CA ILE A 523 6.50 -25.78 -6.15
C ILE A 523 7.26 -24.47 -5.94
N GLU A 524 8.09 -24.45 -4.90
CA GLU A 524 8.91 -23.29 -4.57
C GLU A 524 10.09 -23.21 -5.54
N MET A 525 10.30 -22.03 -6.12
CA MET A 525 11.36 -21.77 -7.09
C MET A 525 12.32 -20.71 -6.52
N HIS A 526 13.63 -20.96 -6.56
CA HIS A 526 14.61 -20.07 -5.92
C HIS A 526 14.76 -18.69 -6.60
N PHE A 527 14.64 -18.63 -7.93
CA PHE A 527 14.86 -17.40 -8.71
C PHE A 527 13.71 -17.05 -9.65
N LEU A 528 12.80 -18.01 -9.89
CA LEU A 528 11.61 -17.83 -10.72
C LEU A 528 10.39 -17.72 -9.82
N PRO A 529 9.27 -17.17 -10.30
CA PRO A 529 8.01 -17.23 -9.57
C PRO A 529 7.60 -18.68 -9.31
N ASP A 530 7.02 -18.94 -8.14
CA ASP A 530 6.50 -20.25 -7.77
C ASP A 530 5.47 -20.73 -8.79
N VAL A 531 5.50 -22.03 -9.09
CA VAL A 531 4.61 -22.66 -10.07
C VAL A 531 3.65 -23.63 -9.41
N TYR A 532 2.43 -23.72 -9.95
CA TYR A 532 1.42 -24.67 -9.50
C TYR A 532 1.34 -25.85 -10.46
N VAL A 533 1.61 -27.05 -9.96
CA VAL A 533 1.54 -28.29 -10.73
C VAL A 533 0.29 -29.06 -10.33
N LYS A 534 -0.40 -29.71 -11.27
CA LYS A 534 -1.58 -30.54 -10.95
C LYS A 534 -1.21 -31.61 -9.91
N CYS A 535 -2.10 -31.87 -8.97
CA CYS A 535 -1.91 -32.90 -7.97
C CYS A 535 -1.89 -34.30 -8.62
N ASP A 536 -0.88 -35.10 -8.31
CA ASP A 536 -0.71 -36.45 -8.89
C ASP A 536 -1.73 -37.47 -8.38
N VAL A 537 -2.44 -37.18 -7.28
CA VAL A 537 -3.39 -38.10 -6.64
C VAL A 537 -4.82 -37.86 -7.11
N CYS A 538 -5.27 -36.60 -7.15
CA CYS A 538 -6.62 -36.26 -7.60
C CYS A 538 -6.67 -35.73 -9.03
N HIS A 539 -5.53 -35.55 -9.69
CA HIS A 539 -5.42 -35.01 -11.05
C HIS A 539 -6.13 -33.67 -11.26
N GLY A 540 -6.18 -32.83 -10.21
CA GLY A 540 -6.88 -31.54 -10.23
C GLY A 540 -8.34 -31.59 -9.78
N MET A 541 -8.90 -32.75 -9.49
CA MET A 541 -10.31 -32.91 -9.11
C MET A 541 -10.65 -32.41 -7.70
N ARG A 542 -9.65 -32.13 -6.85
CA ARG A 542 -9.78 -31.61 -5.46
C ARG A 542 -10.46 -32.53 -4.44
N TYR A 543 -11.12 -33.61 -4.87
CA TYR A 543 -11.79 -34.58 -4.02
C TYR A 543 -11.11 -35.95 -4.04
N ASN A 544 -11.39 -36.76 -3.02
CA ASN A 544 -11.07 -38.18 -3.04
C ASN A 544 -12.05 -38.95 -3.94
N ARG A 545 -11.66 -40.18 -4.28
CA ARG A 545 -12.42 -41.03 -5.21
C ARG A 545 -13.86 -41.26 -4.75
N ASP A 546 -14.07 -41.64 -3.48
CA ASP A 546 -15.40 -41.96 -2.95
C ASP A 546 -16.41 -40.80 -3.05
N THR A 547 -15.91 -39.56 -2.98
CA THR A 547 -16.77 -38.37 -3.07
C THR A 547 -17.18 -38.11 -4.52
N LEU A 548 -16.31 -38.40 -5.48
CA LEU A 548 -16.58 -38.24 -6.92
C LEU A 548 -17.47 -39.36 -7.49
N GLU A 549 -17.74 -40.42 -6.73
CA GLU A 549 -18.66 -41.48 -7.12
C GLU A 549 -20.13 -41.05 -7.04
N VAL A 550 -20.46 -40.05 -6.22
CA VAL A 550 -21.82 -39.52 -6.11
C VAL A 550 -22.16 -38.75 -7.38
N ARG A 551 -23.17 -39.22 -8.10
CA ARG A 551 -23.66 -38.59 -9.35
C ARG A 551 -25.11 -38.15 -9.17
N TYR A 552 -25.49 -37.10 -9.89
CA TYR A 552 -26.87 -36.63 -9.97
C TYR A 552 -27.55 -37.24 -11.20
#